data_AF-A0A935PXD9-F1
#
_entry.id   AF-A0A935PXD9-F1
#
_cell.length_a   1.000
_cell.length_b   1.000
_cell.length_c   1.000
_cell.angle_alpha   90.00
_cell.angle_beta   90.00
_cell.angle_gamma   90.00
#
_symmetry.space_group_name_H-M   'P 1'
#
loop_
_entity.id
_entity.type
_entity.pdbx_description
1 polymer ?
#
loop_
_entity_poly.entity_id
_entity_poly.type
_entity_poly.pdbx_seq_one_letter_code
_entity_poly.pdbx_strand_id
1 'polypeptide(L)' 'MSLTAPVNGATIAFGGDVMLTANASDFDGAVTKVEFMEGSNKLGENSAEPYQFTWAKPPVGSYTLTARSTDNRGL' A
#
# COMPACT_ATOMS: atom_id res chain seq x y z
N MET A 1 -1.35 -4.13 -10.64
CA MET A 1 -0.97 -3.57 -9.32
C MET A 1 -1.16 -2.05 -9.34
N SER A 2 -2.00 -1.51 -8.47
CA SER A 2 -2.14 -0.05 -8.29
C SER A 2 -2.53 0.30 -6.86
N LEU A 3 -1.90 1.33 -6.29
CA LEU A 3 -2.37 1.96 -5.05
C LEU A 3 -3.59 2.83 -5.39
N THR A 4 -4.72 2.60 -4.73
CA THR A 4 -6.00 3.28 -4.98
C THR A 4 -6.38 4.27 -3.90
N ALA A 5 -5.85 4.09 -2.68
CA ALA A 5 -5.95 5.06 -1.61
C ALA A 5 -4.62 5.14 -0.83
N PRO A 6 -4.24 6.32 -0.33
CA PRO A 6 -4.86 7.62 -0.63
C PRO A 6 -4.66 8.02 -2.11
N VAL A 7 -5.57 8.84 -2.65
CA VAL A 7 -5.41 9.38 -4.01
C VAL A 7 -4.20 10.31 -4.08
N ASN A 8 -3.59 10.43 -5.26
CA ASN A 8 -2.46 11.35 -5.43
C ASN A 8 -2.86 12.80 -5.07
N GLY A 9 -2.04 13.47 -4.27
CA GLY A 9 -2.32 14.81 -3.76
C GLY A 9 -3.29 14.87 -2.57
N ALA A 10 -3.69 13.73 -2.00
CA ALA A 10 -4.48 13.72 -0.77
C ALA A 10 -3.77 14.46 0.36
N THR A 11 -4.53 15.25 1.11
CA THR A 11 -4.07 15.89 2.33
C THR A 11 -4.74 15.20 3.51
N ILE A 12 -3.94 14.79 4.49
CA ILE A 12 -4.40 14.11 5.69
C ILE A 12 -4.12 15.02 6.88
N ALA A 13 -5.13 15.20 7.74
CA ALA A 13 -4.98 16.00 8.95
C ALA A 13 -3.92 15.40 9.88
N PHE A 14 -3.17 16.26 10.54
CA PHE A 14 -2.18 15.83 11.53
C PHE A 14 -2.81 14.93 12.60
N GLY A 15 -2.10 13.86 12.96
CA GLY A 15 -2.54 12.88 13.95
C GLY A 15 -3.64 11.94 13.47
N GLY A 16 -4.06 12.03 12.20
CA GLY A 16 -4.92 11.05 11.55
C GLY A 16 -4.13 9.84 11.06
N ASP A 17 -4.81 8.70 10.97
CA ASP A 17 -4.25 7.50 10.34
C ASP A 17 -4.42 7.58 8.82
N VAL A 18 -3.47 7.00 8.09
CA VAL A 18 -3.51 6.92 6.63
C VAL A 18 -3.85 5.50 6.22
N MET A 19 -5.06 5.29 5.70
CA MET A 19 -5.45 4.01 5.14
C MET A 19 -4.93 3.90 3.70
N LEU A 20 -4.07 2.92 3.48
CA LEU A 20 -3.56 2.53 2.17
C LEU A 20 -4.38 1.37 1.63
N THR A 21 -4.84 1.51 0.40
CA THR A 21 -5.59 0.46 -0.31
C THR A 21 -4.93 0.22 -1.65
N ALA A 22 -4.80 -1.04 -2.05
CA ALA A 22 -4.25 -1.41 -3.33
C ALA A 22 -5.11 -2.46 -4.04
N ASN A 23 -5.12 -2.40 -5.37
CA ASN A 23 -5.63 -3.45 -6.22
C ASN A 23 -4.45 -4.21 -6.81
N ALA A 24 -4.42 -5.52 -6.59
CA ALA A 24 -3.43 -6.41 -7.17
C ALA A 24 -4.16 -7.55 -7.88
N SER A 25 -3.69 -7.88 -9.07
CA SER A 25 -4.24 -8.95 -9.90
C SER A 25 -3.10 -9.55 -10.69
N ASP A 26 -3.09 -10.86 -10.77
CA ASP A 26 -2.15 -11.63 -11.58
C ASP A 26 -2.94 -12.37 -12.67
N PHE A 27 -2.46 -12.33 -13.91
CA PHE A 27 -3.19 -12.88 -15.06
C PHE A 27 -3.03 -14.40 -15.18
N ASP A 28 -1.86 -14.94 -14.82
CA ASP A 28 -1.54 -16.36 -14.95
C ASP A 28 -1.30 -17.05 -13.60
N GLY A 29 -1.70 -16.41 -12.51
CA GLY A 29 -1.47 -16.88 -11.15
C GLY A 29 -2.32 -16.16 -10.11
N ALA A 30 -1.77 -16.05 -8.91
CA ALA A 30 -2.42 -15.38 -7.78
C ALA A 30 -1.43 -14.47 -7.08
N VAL A 31 -1.88 -13.28 -6.68
CA VAL A 31 -1.11 -12.41 -5.81
C VAL A 31 -1.09 -13.03 -4.42
N THR A 32 0.10 -13.28 -3.89
CA THR A 32 0.29 -13.84 -2.54
C THR A 32 0.49 -12.76 -1.49
N LYS A 33 0.91 -11.56 -1.91
CA LYS A 33 1.26 -10.48 -1.00
C LYS A 33 1.21 -9.12 -1.67
N VAL A 34 0.84 -8.10 -0.91
CA VAL A 34 1.00 -6.68 -1.25
C VAL A 34 1.77 -6.00 -0.14
N GLU A 35 2.90 -5.39 -0.48
CA GLU A 35 3.72 -4.56 0.41
C GLU A 35 3.41 -3.08 0.16
N PHE A 36 3.18 -2.33 1.24
CA PHE A 36 2.96 -0.89 1.22
C PHE A 36 4.24 -0.18 1.63
N MET A 37 4.63 0.83 0.85
CA MET A 37 5.93 1.47 0.93
C MET A 37 5.81 3.00 0.99
N GLU A 38 6.71 3.63 1.74
CA GLU A 38 7.00 5.06 1.72
C GLU A 38 8.41 5.26 1.16
N GLY A 39 8.51 5.71 -0.10
CA GLY A 39 9.78 5.71 -0.83
C GLY A 39 10.40 4.31 -0.89
N SER A 40 11.53 4.11 -0.20
CA SER A 40 12.20 2.82 -0.05
C SER A 40 11.85 2.08 1.25
N ASN A 41 11.16 2.73 2.18
CA ASN A 41 10.82 2.18 3.49
C ASN A 41 9.55 1.34 3.39
N LYS A 42 9.58 0.12 3.90
CA LYS A 42 8.38 -0.72 4.00
C LYS A 42 7.57 -0.31 5.23
N LEU A 43 6.30 0.04 5.00
CA LEU A 43 5.35 0.36 6.07
C LEU A 43 4.67 -0.90 6.59
N GLY A 44 4.30 -1.81 5.69
CA GLY A 44 3.58 -3.02 6.03
C GLY A 44 3.29 -3.90 4.83
N GLU A 45 2.58 -5.00 5.05
CA GLU A 45 2.14 -5.91 4.00
C GLU A 45 0.79 -6.53 4.34
N ASN A 46 0.06 -6.97 3.32
CA ASN A 46 -1.18 -7.72 3.45
C ASN A 46 -1.22 -8.82 2.38
N SER A 47 -1.53 -10.05 2.78
CA SER A 47 -1.60 -11.24 1.92
C SER A 47 -3.04 -11.68 1.60
N ALA A 48 -4.04 -10.87 1.96
CA ALA A 48 -5.44 -11.18 1.74
C ALA A 48 -6.20 -9.97 1.18
N GLU A 49 -7.14 -10.27 0.28
CA GLU A 49 -8.07 -9.26 -0.23
C GLU A 49 -9.18 -8.95 0.79
N PRO A 50 -9.58 -7.67 0.95
CA PRO A 50 -9.04 -6.49 0.28
C PRO A 50 -7.64 -6.09 0.82
N TYR A 51 -6.69 -5.80 -0.08
CA TYR A 51 -5.34 -5.40 0.31
C TYR A 51 -5.36 -4.00 0.90
N GLN A 52 -5.34 -3.95 2.23
CA GLN A 52 -5.37 -2.72 3.01
C GLN A 52 -4.28 -2.72 4.08
N PHE A 53 -3.77 -1.54 4.39
CA PHE A 53 -2.85 -1.30 5.49
C PHE A 53 -3.10 0.09 6.09
N THR A 54 -3.16 0.16 7.42
CA THR A 54 -3.31 1.44 8.14
C THR A 54 -1.96 1.91 8.66
N TRP A 55 -1.45 3.00 8.09
CA TRP A 55 -0.27 3.67 8.59
C TRP A 55 -0.68 4.68 9.68
N ALA A 56 -0.47 4.27 10.93
CA ALA A 56 -0.96 5.02 12.08
C ALA A 56 -0.12 6.29 12.34
N LYS A 57 -0.80 7.43 12.44
CA LYS A 57 -0.24 8.75 12.85
C LYS A 57 1.17 9.03 12.28
N PRO A 58 1.35 9.06 10.96
CA PRO A 58 2.65 9.41 10.39
C PRO A 58 3.08 10.81 10.83
N PRO A 59 4.40 11.08 10.94
CA PRO A 59 4.90 12.44 11.13
C PRO A 59 4.37 13.40 10.06
N VAL A 60 4.44 14.70 10.33
CA VAL A 60 4.09 15.70 9.30
C VAL A 60 5.13 15.66 8.20
N GLY A 61 4.69 15.50 6.96
CA GLY A 61 5.58 15.46 5.81
C GLY A 61 4.86 15.25 4.48
N SER A 62 5.63 15.31 3.41
CA SER A 62 5.20 14.86 2.09
C SER A 62 5.76 13.47 1.83
N TYR A 63 4.89 12.56 1.41
CA TYR A 63 5.21 11.14 1.27
C TYR A 63 4.92 10.64 -0.14
N THR A 64 5.84 9.85 -0.68
CA THR A 64 5.61 9.08 -1.90
C THR A 64 5.22 7.67 -1.49
N LEU A 65 3.92 7.38 -1.57
CA LEU A 65 3.37 6.09 -1.21
C LEU A 65 3.26 5.19 -2.44
N THR A 66 3.77 3.97 -2.34
CA THR A 66 3.67 2.96 -3.40
C THR A 66 3.23 1.63 -2.82
N ALA A 67 2.73 0.75 -3.68
CA ALA A 67 2.44 -0.62 -3.31
C ALA A 67 3.16 -1.57 -4.29
N ARG A 68 3.66 -2.71 -3.80
CA ARG A 68 4.34 -3.75 -4.57
C ARG A 68 3.66 -5.09 -4.33
N SER A 69 3.26 -5.79 -5.39
CA SER A 69 2.70 -7.14 -5.26
C SER A 69 3.79 -8.18 -5.40
N THR A 70 3.62 -9.31 -4.72
CA THR A 70 4.35 -10.56 -4.98
C THR A 70 3.35 -11.60 -5.47
N ASP A 71 3.64 -12.24 -6.59
CA ASP A 71 2.83 -13.33 -7.14
C ASP A 71 3.10 -14.68 -6.45
N ASN A 72 2.45 -15.76 -6.90
CA ASN A 72 2.63 -17.11 -6.36
C ASN A 72 3.90 -17.82 -6.87
N ARG A 73 4.66 -17.17 -7.74
CA ARG A 73 5.99 -17.58 -8.21
C ARG A 73 7.11 -16.76 -7.54
N GLY A 74 6.77 -15.79 -6.71
CA GLY A 74 7.69 -14.94 -5.97
C GLY A 74 8.18 -13.71 -6.75
N LEU A 75 7.53 -13.35 -7.86
CA LEU A 75 7.84 -12.18 -8.70
C LEU A 75 7.03 -10.95 -8.31
#